data_AF-A0A7J0DEC6-F1
#
_entry.id   AF-A0A7J0DEC6-F1
#
_cell.length_a   1.000
_cell.length_b   1.000
_cell.length_c   1.000
_cell.angle_alpha   90.00
_cell.angle_beta   90.00
_cell.angle_gamma   90.00
#
_symmetry.space_group_name_H-M   'P 1'
#
loop_
_entity.id
_entity.type
_entity.pdbx_description
1 polymer ?
#
loop_
_entity_poly.entity_id
_entity_poly.type
_entity_poly.pdbx_seq_one_letter_code
_entity_poly.pdbx_strand_id
1 'polypeptide(L)'
;MPEAPKKTVNGGTDYSLTEKNKRTLQFIEDVTTNPDEVQKRVLAEILSRSAGVEYLGRHGLNGHTDRDTFKKLVPVIKYEDIQPDITRIANGDKSPILCSHPISEFLTSSGTSGGERKLMPTIEEELGRRSLLYSLLMPVMNQFVPGLDKGKGMYFLFIKSEAKTPGGLVARPVLTSFYKRASINQYKTPRCVKFKPIVELLNSRVVCSYFSPKCPKWAPGHNQWNNPN
;
A
#
# COMPACT_ATOMS: atom_id res chain seq x y z
N MET A 1 -12.15 31.55 17.19
CA MET A 1 -11.17 30.44 17.33
C MET A 1 -9.84 31.08 17.69
N PRO A 2 -9.18 30.70 18.79
CA PRO A 2 -7.86 31.26 19.08
C PRO A 2 -6.86 30.74 18.03
N GLU A 3 -6.03 31.64 17.51
CA GLU A 3 -4.98 31.34 16.53
C GLU A 3 -3.97 30.33 17.09
N ALA A 4 -3.50 29.42 16.24
CA ALA A 4 -2.41 28.52 16.59
C ALA A 4 -1.09 29.31 16.74
N PRO A 5 -0.25 29.00 17.75
CA PRO A 5 0.97 29.76 18.01
C PRO A 5 1.93 29.67 16.81
N LYS A 6 2.46 30.83 16.41
CA LYS A 6 3.51 30.95 15.39
C LYS A 6 4.82 30.39 15.96
N LYS A 7 5.22 29.19 15.54
CA LYS A 7 6.59 28.71 15.74
C LYS A 7 7.51 29.42 14.74
N THR A 8 8.44 30.21 15.26
CA THR A 8 9.61 30.70 14.55
C THR A 8 10.43 29.51 14.04
N VAL A 9 10.64 29.43 12.73
CA VAL A 9 11.46 28.39 12.10
C VAL A 9 12.92 28.83 12.18
N ASN A 10 13.69 28.19 13.07
CA ASN A 10 15.14 28.32 13.12
C ASN A 10 15.77 27.59 11.91
N GLY A 11 16.76 28.21 11.27
CA GLY A 11 17.45 27.74 10.05
C GLY A 11 18.20 26.39 10.11
N GLY A 12 18.05 25.61 11.19
CA GLY A 12 18.60 24.25 11.30
C GLY A 12 17.73 23.16 10.65
N THR A 13 16.46 23.45 10.31
CA THR A 13 15.53 22.48 9.72
C THR A 13 15.76 22.22 8.24
N ASP A 14 16.27 23.22 7.51
CA ASP A 14 16.41 23.19 6.05
C ASP A 14 17.59 22.32 5.58
N TYR A 15 18.72 22.40 6.30
CA TYR A 15 19.89 21.55 6.06
C TYR A 15 19.59 20.05 6.29
N SER A 16 18.86 19.76 7.38
CA SER A 16 18.44 18.39 7.73
C SER A 16 17.46 17.79 6.71
N LEU A 17 16.51 18.59 6.20
CA LEU A 17 15.57 18.16 5.17
C LEU A 17 16.26 17.89 3.83
N THR A 18 17.21 18.74 3.45
CA THR A 18 17.99 18.59 2.22
C THR A 18 18.80 17.30 2.24
N GLU A 19 19.51 17.02 3.33
CA GLU A 19 20.27 15.77 3.48
C GLU A 19 19.37 14.53 3.49
N LYS A 20 18.20 14.60 4.13
CA LYS A 20 17.21 13.53 4.07
C LYS A 20 16.74 13.28 2.64
N ASN A 21 16.41 14.32 1.88
CA ASN A 21 15.97 14.19 0.49
C ASN A 21 17.07 13.57 -0.37
N LYS A 22 18.33 14.00 -0.22
CA LYS A 22 19.47 13.41 -0.93
C LYS A 22 19.61 11.91 -0.65
N ARG A 23 19.54 11.49 0.61
CA ARG A 23 19.60 10.06 0.98
C ARG A 23 18.45 9.27 0.36
N THR A 24 17.25 9.82 0.36
CA THR A 24 16.09 9.17 -0.25
C THR A 24 16.25 9.03 -1.77
N LEU A 25 16.75 10.06 -2.46
CA LEU A 25 17.00 10.01 -3.89
C LEU A 25 18.15 9.04 -4.22
N GLN A 26 19.22 9.04 -3.43
CA GLN A 26 20.31 8.08 -3.57
C GLN A 26 19.82 6.64 -3.40
N PHE A 27 18.93 6.38 -2.44
CA PHE A 27 18.32 5.07 -2.30
C PHE A 27 17.58 4.62 -3.56
N ILE A 28 16.86 5.53 -4.25
CA ILE A 28 16.21 5.22 -5.53
C ILE A 28 17.27 4.80 -6.56
N GLU A 29 18.31 5.61 -6.73
CA GLU A 29 19.40 5.32 -7.66
C GLU A 29 20.06 3.96 -7.36
N ASP A 30 20.34 3.67 -6.08
CA ASP A 30 20.96 2.42 -5.66
C ASP A 30 20.11 1.20 -6.03
N VAL A 31 18.79 1.26 -5.80
CA VAL A 31 17.90 0.13 -6.10
C VAL A 31 17.58 0.01 -7.59
N THR A 32 17.62 1.11 -8.36
CA THR A 32 17.35 1.10 -9.80
C THR A 32 18.59 0.86 -10.64
N THR A 33 19.80 1.07 -10.11
CA THR A 33 21.06 0.79 -10.83
C THR A 33 21.27 -0.71 -11.02
N ASN A 34 20.92 -1.54 -10.02
CA ASN A 34 21.13 -2.99 -10.06
C ASN A 34 19.83 -3.77 -9.75
N PRO A 35 18.78 -3.63 -10.57
CA PRO A 35 17.45 -4.16 -10.24
C PRO A 35 17.42 -5.69 -10.21
N ASP A 36 18.20 -6.38 -11.05
CA ASP A 36 18.28 -7.85 -11.04
C ASP A 36 18.85 -8.39 -9.72
N GLU A 37 19.91 -7.77 -9.20
CA GLU A 37 20.52 -8.16 -7.92
C GLU A 37 19.62 -7.84 -6.72
N VAL A 38 18.89 -6.72 -6.76
CA VAL A 38 17.88 -6.40 -5.76
C VAL A 38 16.75 -7.45 -5.78
N GLN A 39 16.23 -7.79 -6.96
CA GLN A 39 15.17 -8.80 -7.10
C GLN A 39 15.61 -10.19 -6.64
N LYS A 40 16.83 -10.64 -6.98
CA LYS A 40 17.40 -11.90 -6.49
C LYS A 40 17.46 -11.94 -4.97
N ARG A 41 17.95 -10.86 -4.35
CA ARG A 41 18.05 -10.75 -2.88
C ARG A 41 16.67 -10.76 -2.21
N VAL A 42 15.71 -10.01 -2.75
CA VAL A 42 14.33 -9.97 -2.24
C VAL A 42 13.69 -11.36 -2.32
N LEU A 43 13.83 -12.07 -3.44
CA LEU A 43 13.32 -13.43 -3.57
C LEU A 43 14.00 -14.37 -2.56
N ALA A 44 15.33 -14.34 -2.48
CA ALA A 44 16.07 -15.16 -1.54
C ALA A 44 15.66 -14.90 -0.07
N GLU A 45 15.42 -13.64 0.31
CA GLU A 45 14.94 -13.28 1.65
C GLU A 45 13.53 -13.84 1.91
N ILE A 46 12.60 -13.66 0.97
CA ILE A 46 11.22 -14.19 1.07
C ILE A 46 11.24 -15.71 1.25
N LEU A 47 12.00 -16.41 0.41
CA LEU A 47 12.08 -17.88 0.42
C LEU A 47 12.78 -18.39 1.68
N SER A 48 13.88 -17.75 2.10
CA SER A 48 14.59 -18.12 3.34
C SER A 48 13.68 -17.97 4.55
N ARG A 49 12.99 -16.83 4.65
CA ARG A 49 12.06 -16.56 5.76
C ARG A 49 10.86 -17.49 5.73
N SER A 50 10.43 -17.93 4.55
CA SER A 50 9.23 -18.77 4.38
C SER A 50 9.55 -20.24 4.17
N ALA A 51 10.79 -20.69 4.39
CA ALA A 51 11.24 -22.03 4.04
C ALA A 51 10.39 -23.16 4.66
N GLY A 52 9.82 -22.92 5.85
CA GLY A 52 8.99 -23.88 6.58
C GLY A 52 7.48 -23.73 6.39
N VAL A 53 7.01 -22.92 5.44
CA VAL A 53 5.57 -22.72 5.24
C VAL A 53 4.94 -23.85 4.42
N GLU A 54 3.70 -24.23 4.75
CA GLU A 54 2.99 -25.33 4.08
C GLU A 54 2.91 -25.15 2.56
N TYR A 55 2.64 -23.92 2.09
CA TYR A 55 2.50 -23.63 0.66
C TYR A 55 3.76 -23.99 -0.13
N LEU A 56 4.95 -23.59 0.34
CA LEU A 56 6.21 -23.90 -0.34
C LEU A 56 6.58 -25.37 -0.19
N GLY A 57 6.22 -26.00 0.94
CA GLY A 57 6.36 -27.44 1.16
C GLY A 57 5.56 -28.26 0.16
N ARG A 58 4.30 -27.88 -0.12
CA ARG A 58 3.43 -28.57 -1.11
C ARG A 58 3.99 -28.52 -2.53
N HIS A 59 4.80 -27.50 -2.85
CA HIS A 59 5.47 -27.38 -4.15
C HIS A 59 6.88 -27.96 -4.16
N GLY A 60 7.32 -28.61 -3.07
CA GLY A 60 8.61 -29.28 -3.01
C GLY A 60 9.81 -28.33 -3.06
N LEU A 61 9.63 -27.06 -2.68
CA LEU A 61 10.73 -26.08 -2.71
C LEU A 61 11.84 -26.43 -1.71
N ASN A 62 11.54 -27.20 -0.65
CA ASN A 62 12.53 -27.84 0.24
C ASN A 62 13.67 -26.91 0.73
N GLY A 63 13.35 -25.65 1.02
CA GLY A 63 14.32 -24.65 1.49
C GLY A 63 15.24 -24.06 0.42
N HIS A 64 15.06 -24.38 -0.86
CA HIS A 64 15.75 -23.72 -1.96
C HIS A 64 15.34 -22.24 -2.03
N THR A 65 16.34 -21.37 -2.20
CA THR A 65 16.16 -19.90 -2.22
C THR A 65 16.57 -19.27 -3.55
N ASP A 66 17.03 -20.09 -4.50
CA ASP A 66 17.46 -19.63 -5.81
C ASP A 66 16.29 -19.44 -6.78
N ARG A 67 16.48 -18.51 -7.72
CA ARG A 67 15.47 -18.09 -8.69
C ARG A 67 15.06 -19.22 -9.63
N ASP A 68 16.00 -20.06 -10.06
CA ASP A 68 15.75 -21.03 -11.12
C ASP A 68 14.93 -22.21 -10.59
N THR A 69 15.25 -22.69 -9.38
CA THR A 69 14.45 -23.68 -8.67
C THR A 69 13.05 -23.13 -8.35
N PHE A 70 12.94 -21.89 -7.87
CA PHE A 70 11.65 -21.25 -7.61
C PHE A 70 10.76 -21.22 -8.87
N LYS A 71 11.29 -20.76 -10.01
CA LYS A 71 10.55 -20.68 -11.27
C LYS A 71 10.13 -22.06 -11.81
N LYS A 72 10.91 -23.10 -11.52
CA LYS A 72 10.62 -24.47 -11.96
C LYS A 72 9.53 -25.14 -11.12
N LEU A 73 9.51 -24.87 -9.81
CA LEU A 73 8.67 -25.61 -8.85
C LEU A 73 7.39 -24.87 -8.44
N VAL A 74 7.45 -23.55 -8.31
CA VAL A 74 6.30 -22.76 -7.80
C VAL A 74 5.45 -22.27 -8.98
N PRO A 75 4.17 -22.66 -9.06
CA PRO A 75 3.31 -22.29 -10.19
C PRO A 75 2.89 -20.82 -10.13
N VAL A 76 2.56 -20.28 -11.30
CA VAL A 76 1.82 -19.02 -11.40
C VAL A 76 0.35 -19.30 -11.06
N ILE A 77 -0.17 -18.58 -10.07
CA ILE A 77 -1.50 -18.84 -9.48
C ILE A 77 -2.45 -17.64 -9.61
N LYS A 78 -3.74 -17.92 -9.47
CA LYS A 78 -4.83 -16.96 -9.26
C LYS A 78 -5.24 -16.96 -7.79
N TYR A 79 -6.17 -16.07 -7.43
CA TYR A 79 -6.66 -15.98 -6.05
C TYR A 79 -7.41 -17.24 -5.62
N GLU A 80 -8.14 -17.83 -6.56
CA GLU A 80 -8.97 -19.02 -6.36
C GLU A 80 -8.13 -20.23 -5.95
N ASP A 81 -6.89 -20.33 -6.46
CA ASP A 81 -5.96 -21.44 -6.16
C ASP A 81 -5.47 -21.43 -4.70
N ILE A 82 -5.43 -20.25 -4.05
CA ILE A 82 -5.01 -20.08 -2.64
C ILE A 82 -6.16 -19.71 -1.71
N GLN A 83 -7.38 -19.62 -2.22
CA GLN A 83 -8.57 -19.34 -1.41
C GLN A 83 -8.76 -20.35 -0.27
N PRO A 84 -8.47 -21.66 -0.43
CA PRO A 84 -8.54 -22.61 0.69
C PRO A 84 -7.60 -22.26 1.85
N ASP A 85 -6.35 -21.85 1.55
CA ASP A 85 -5.38 -21.44 2.56
C ASP A 85 -5.81 -20.15 3.28
N ILE A 86 -6.28 -19.16 2.50
CA ILE A 86 -6.82 -17.91 3.04
C ILE A 86 -8.01 -18.17 3.97
N THR A 87 -8.87 -19.12 3.61
CA THR A 87 -10.05 -19.50 4.41
C THR A 87 -9.65 -20.14 5.73
N ARG A 88 -8.65 -21.03 5.73
CA ARG A 88 -8.09 -21.60 6.97
C ARG A 88 -7.57 -20.51 7.91
N ILE A 89 -6.77 -19.58 7.39
CA ILE A 89 -6.23 -18.45 8.16
C ILE A 89 -7.37 -17.57 8.69
N ALA A 90 -8.35 -17.25 7.85
CA ALA A 90 -9.51 -16.45 8.22
C ALA A 90 -10.35 -17.10 9.33
N ASN A 91 -10.42 -18.44 9.36
CA ASN A 91 -11.10 -19.21 10.39
C ASN A 91 -10.27 -19.42 11.67
N GLY A 92 -9.04 -18.91 11.71
CA GLY A 92 -8.21 -18.88 12.93
C GLY A 92 -7.09 -19.92 12.96
N ASP A 93 -6.79 -20.60 11.85
CA ASP A 93 -5.60 -21.43 11.74
C ASP A 93 -4.34 -20.54 11.82
N LYS A 94 -3.48 -20.82 12.80
CA LYS A 94 -2.24 -20.06 13.07
C LYS A 94 -0.99 -20.79 12.58
N SER A 95 -1.15 -21.92 11.90
CA SER A 95 -0.04 -22.66 11.30
C SER A 95 0.64 -21.80 10.23
N PRO A 96 1.94 -21.99 9.96
CA PRO A 96 2.66 -21.23 8.94
C PRO A 96 2.25 -21.69 7.53
N ILE A 97 1.07 -21.26 7.07
CA ILE A 97 0.51 -21.74 5.78
C ILE A 97 1.15 -21.01 4.60
N LEU A 98 1.03 -19.67 4.57
CA LEU A 98 1.52 -18.82 3.48
C LEU A 98 2.74 -17.98 3.86
N CYS A 99 2.89 -17.68 5.15
CA CYS A 99 3.94 -16.81 5.68
C CYS A 99 4.49 -17.41 6.98
N SER A 100 5.77 -17.21 7.25
CA SER A 100 6.37 -17.61 8.53
C SER A 100 6.02 -16.67 9.68
N HIS A 101 5.63 -15.43 9.37
CA HIS A 101 5.21 -14.46 10.35
C HIS A 101 3.68 -14.52 10.51
N PRO A 102 3.15 -14.33 11.72
CA PRO A 102 1.71 -14.27 11.94
C PRO A 102 1.05 -13.23 11.04
N ILE A 103 -0.04 -13.61 10.38
CA ILE A 103 -0.88 -12.69 9.62
C ILE A 103 -1.52 -11.70 10.60
N SER A 104 -1.29 -10.41 10.39
CA SER A 104 -1.76 -9.35 11.30
C SER A 104 -3.16 -8.86 10.94
N GLU A 105 -3.51 -8.84 9.65
CA GLU A 105 -4.83 -8.51 9.13
C GLU A 105 -4.98 -9.00 7.68
N PHE A 106 -6.19 -8.93 7.15
CA PHE A 106 -6.49 -9.07 5.72
C PHE A 106 -6.75 -7.71 5.09
N LEU A 107 -6.00 -7.41 4.03
CA LEU A 107 -6.26 -6.26 3.18
C LEU A 107 -7.28 -6.63 2.11
N THR A 108 -8.43 -5.97 2.13
CA THR A 108 -9.49 -6.24 1.17
C THR A 108 -9.21 -5.52 -0.16
N SER A 109 -9.11 -6.31 -1.23
CA SER A 109 -8.99 -5.78 -2.59
C SER A 109 -10.30 -5.13 -3.06
N SER A 110 -10.21 -4.25 -4.06
CA SER A 110 -11.37 -3.82 -4.84
C SER A 110 -11.85 -4.89 -5.82
N GLY A 111 -10.96 -5.78 -6.25
CA GLY A 111 -11.31 -6.95 -7.06
C GLY A 111 -12.06 -7.99 -6.23
N THR A 112 -13.02 -8.65 -6.85
CA THR A 112 -13.87 -9.66 -6.22
C THR A 112 -13.62 -11.06 -6.78
N SER A 113 -13.98 -12.08 -6.01
CA SER A 113 -14.09 -13.47 -6.43
C SER A 113 -15.36 -14.05 -5.82
N GLY A 114 -16.24 -14.64 -6.64
CA GLY A 114 -17.55 -15.12 -6.18
C GLY A 114 -18.46 -14.02 -5.59
N GLY A 115 -18.28 -12.75 -5.98
CA GLY A 115 -19.03 -11.61 -5.46
C GLY A 115 -18.42 -10.95 -4.21
N GLU A 116 -17.50 -11.64 -3.53
CA GLU A 116 -16.86 -11.15 -2.31
C GLU A 116 -15.48 -10.53 -2.57
N ARG A 117 -15.05 -9.61 -1.71
CA ARG A 117 -13.72 -8.98 -1.83
C ARG A 117 -12.62 -10.00 -1.55
N LYS A 118 -11.55 -9.97 -2.35
CA LYS A 118 -10.36 -10.79 -2.11
C LYS A 118 -9.65 -10.36 -0.82
N LEU A 119 -9.37 -11.32 0.06
CA LEU A 119 -8.68 -11.13 1.33
C LEU A 119 -7.18 -11.36 1.12
N MET A 120 -6.39 -10.29 1.10
CA MET A 120 -4.94 -10.38 0.92
C MET A 120 -4.25 -10.41 2.29
N PRO A 121 -3.62 -11.52 2.71
CA PRO A 121 -2.94 -11.59 3.99
C PRO A 121 -1.77 -10.60 4.03
N THR A 122 -1.59 -9.91 5.14
CA THR A 122 -0.43 -9.04 5.37
C THR A 122 0.17 -9.32 6.75
N ILE A 123 1.48 -9.07 6.86
CA ILE A 123 2.22 -9.11 8.13
C ILE A 123 2.52 -7.69 8.61
N GLU A 124 2.94 -7.55 9.87
CA GLU A 124 3.24 -6.26 10.50
C GLU A 124 4.29 -5.43 9.73
N GLU A 125 5.38 -6.09 9.34
CA GLU A 125 6.53 -5.47 8.70
C GLU A 125 6.19 -4.77 7.37
N GLU A 126 5.14 -5.24 6.68
CA GLU A 126 4.69 -4.64 5.42
C GLU A 126 4.21 -3.19 5.59
N LEU A 127 3.81 -2.77 6.80
CA LEU A 127 3.53 -1.37 7.07
C LEU A 127 4.79 -0.50 6.95
N GLY A 128 5.94 -1.01 7.38
CA GLY A 128 7.24 -0.34 7.23
C GLY A 128 7.62 -0.16 5.76
N ARG A 129 7.48 -1.22 4.96
CA ARG A 129 7.75 -1.19 3.50
C ARG A 129 6.85 -0.20 2.77
N ARG A 130 5.56 -0.14 3.10
CA ARG A 130 4.63 0.87 2.55
C ARG A 130 5.02 2.30 2.96
N SER A 131 5.40 2.49 4.21
CA SER A 131 5.82 3.80 4.72
C SER A 131 7.10 4.28 4.05
N LEU A 132 8.06 3.38 3.79
CA LEU A 132 9.25 3.66 3.00
C LEU A 132 8.86 4.15 1.60
N LEU A 133 7.99 3.43 0.89
CA LEU A 133 7.52 3.84 -0.45
C LEU A 133 6.88 5.24 -0.43
N TYR A 134 5.99 5.52 0.53
CA TYR A 134 5.39 6.87 0.67
C TYR A 134 6.43 7.94 0.97
N SER A 135 7.49 7.62 1.70
CA SER A 135 8.57 8.57 2.01
C SER A 135 9.38 9.00 0.79
N LEU A 136 9.33 8.24 -0.31
CA LEU A 136 10.02 8.57 -1.56
C LEU A 136 9.33 9.68 -2.36
N LEU A 137 8.03 9.89 -2.16
CA LEU A 137 7.21 10.77 -3.02
C LEU A 137 7.61 12.25 -2.93
N MET A 138 7.78 12.77 -1.71
CA MET A 138 8.07 14.20 -1.51
C MET A 138 9.49 14.59 -1.98
N PRO A 139 10.54 13.82 -1.70
CA PRO A 139 11.88 14.08 -2.25
C PRO A 139 11.91 14.15 -3.77
N VAL A 140 11.21 13.22 -4.45
CA VAL A 140 11.09 13.24 -5.93
C VAL A 140 10.32 14.47 -6.39
N MET A 141 9.16 14.77 -5.79
CA MET A 141 8.35 15.93 -6.17
C MET A 141 9.12 17.25 -5.99
N ASN A 142 9.92 17.38 -4.93
CA ASN A 142 10.71 18.57 -4.65
C ASN A 142 11.77 18.88 -5.72
N GLN A 143 12.17 17.92 -6.55
CA GLN A 143 13.06 18.18 -7.70
C GLN A 143 12.37 18.99 -8.80
N PHE A 144 11.03 18.92 -8.88
CA PHE A 144 10.24 19.54 -9.95
C PHE A 144 9.36 20.70 -9.45
N VAL A 145 8.92 20.65 -8.20
CA VAL A 145 8.06 21.66 -7.58
C VAL A 145 8.71 22.12 -6.27
N PRO A 146 9.58 23.15 -6.30
CA PRO A 146 10.25 23.63 -5.10
C PRO A 146 9.28 24.37 -4.16
N GLY A 147 9.59 24.37 -2.87
CA GLY A 147 8.85 25.16 -1.87
C GLY A 147 7.54 24.52 -1.37
N LEU A 148 7.27 23.25 -1.68
CA LEU A 148 6.10 22.53 -1.14
C LEU A 148 6.14 22.41 0.40
N ASP A 149 7.33 22.43 0.98
CA ASP A 149 7.60 22.47 2.42
C ASP A 149 7.18 23.80 3.07
N LYS A 150 7.09 24.88 2.27
CA LYS A 150 6.62 26.21 2.72
C LYS A 150 5.11 26.31 2.79
N GLY A 151 4.39 25.28 2.31
CA GLY A 151 2.94 25.23 2.24
C GLY A 151 2.32 24.09 3.04
N LYS A 152 1.02 23.88 2.84
CA LYS A 152 0.28 22.71 3.33
C LYS A 152 -0.48 22.09 2.16
N GLY A 153 -0.44 20.77 2.05
CA GLY A 153 -1.30 20.04 1.12
C GLY A 153 -2.68 19.82 1.72
N MET A 154 -3.73 20.08 0.94
CA MET A 154 -5.10 19.72 1.30
C MET A 154 -5.44 18.35 0.68
N TYR A 155 -5.60 17.34 1.51
CA TYR A 155 -5.94 15.97 1.08
C TYR A 155 -7.28 15.53 1.68
N PHE A 156 -8.16 14.98 0.84
CA PHE A 156 -9.42 14.36 1.28
C PHE A 156 -9.22 12.84 1.37
N LEU A 157 -8.88 12.34 2.56
CA LEU A 157 -8.56 10.93 2.81
C LEU A 157 -9.67 10.22 3.57
N PHE A 158 -10.24 9.17 2.98
CA PHE A 158 -11.40 8.47 3.56
C PHE A 158 -11.01 7.06 4.02
N ILE A 159 -11.44 6.73 5.24
CA ILE A 159 -11.52 5.33 5.68
C ILE A 159 -12.81 4.70 5.17
N LYS A 160 -12.79 3.37 5.03
CA LYS A 160 -13.96 2.55 4.68
C LYS A 160 -14.26 1.55 5.81
N SER A 161 -15.39 0.86 5.70
CA SER A 161 -15.80 -0.18 6.64
C SER A 161 -14.74 -1.27 6.79
N GLU A 162 -14.75 -1.88 7.97
CA GLU A 162 -13.93 -3.03 8.33
C GLU A 162 -14.82 -4.14 8.89
N ALA A 163 -14.36 -5.37 8.76
CA ALA A 163 -14.99 -6.56 9.30
C ALA A 163 -13.98 -7.36 10.13
N LYS A 164 -14.47 -8.38 10.84
CA LYS A 164 -13.63 -9.40 11.46
C LYS A 164 -13.91 -10.74 10.80
N THR A 165 -12.87 -11.52 10.56
CA THR A 165 -13.02 -12.91 10.14
C THR A 165 -13.49 -13.78 11.33
N PRO A 166 -13.97 -15.01 11.10
CA PRO A 166 -14.37 -15.92 12.18
C PRO A 166 -13.24 -16.17 13.20
N GLY A 167 -12.00 -16.25 12.73
CA GLY A 167 -10.78 -16.36 13.56
C GLY A 167 -10.36 -15.06 14.25
N GLY A 168 -11.11 -13.97 14.09
CA GLY A 168 -10.90 -12.69 14.78
C GLY A 168 -9.94 -11.71 14.09
N LEU A 169 -9.39 -12.04 12.91
CA LEU A 169 -8.52 -11.13 12.15
C LEU A 169 -9.33 -9.98 11.55
N VAL A 170 -8.77 -8.77 11.56
CA VAL A 170 -9.40 -7.61 10.92
C VAL A 170 -9.30 -7.76 9.40
N ALA A 171 -10.38 -7.46 8.69
CA ALA A 171 -10.43 -7.39 7.23
C ALA A 171 -10.88 -6.00 6.78
N ARG A 172 -10.01 -5.24 6.08
CA ARG A 172 -10.31 -3.86 5.66
C ARG A 172 -9.47 -3.41 4.47
N PRO A 173 -9.86 -2.35 3.74
CA PRO A 173 -9.05 -1.84 2.65
C PRO A 173 -7.67 -1.35 3.11
N VAL A 174 -6.64 -1.49 2.26
CA VAL A 174 -5.25 -1.13 2.59
C VAL A 174 -5.09 0.32 3.06
N LEU A 175 -5.81 1.27 2.47
CA LEU A 175 -5.76 2.67 2.90
C LEU A 175 -6.43 2.89 4.26
N THR A 176 -7.53 2.18 4.57
CA THR A 176 -8.13 2.19 5.90
C THR A 176 -7.11 1.70 6.94
N SER A 177 -6.41 0.59 6.66
CA SER A 177 -5.35 0.06 7.52
C SER A 177 -4.23 1.07 7.72
N PHE A 178 -3.68 1.59 6.62
CA PHE A 178 -2.58 2.55 6.66
C PHE A 178 -2.94 3.80 7.49
N TYR A 179 -4.10 4.42 7.23
CA TYR A 179 -4.51 5.61 7.98
C TYR A 179 -4.74 5.34 9.45
N LYS A 180 -5.29 4.18 9.84
CA LYS A 180 -5.50 3.85 11.26
C LYS A 180 -4.21 3.55 12.02
N ARG A 181 -3.17 3.08 11.34
CA ARG A 181 -1.93 2.58 11.97
C ARG A 181 -0.78 3.60 11.94
N ALA A 182 -0.67 4.39 10.87
CA ALA A 182 0.28 5.49 10.80
C ALA A 182 -0.26 6.68 11.61
N SER A 183 -0.02 6.66 12.94
CA SER A 183 -0.33 7.70 13.95
C SER A 183 -1.13 8.92 13.45
N ILE A 184 -2.45 8.89 13.73
CA ILE A 184 -3.44 9.91 13.39
C ILE A 184 -3.42 11.06 14.41
N ASN A 185 -2.41 11.94 14.36
CA ASN A 185 -2.56 13.28 14.95
C ASN A 185 -2.93 14.35 13.92
N GLN A 186 -3.19 13.98 12.65
CA GLN A 186 -3.37 14.96 11.57
C GLN A 186 -4.66 14.83 10.73
N TYR A 187 -5.46 13.78 10.87
CA TYR A 187 -6.56 13.54 9.93
C TYR A 187 -7.93 13.70 10.56
N LYS A 188 -8.68 14.71 10.09
CA LYS A 188 -10.12 14.84 10.34
C LYS A 188 -10.89 14.14 9.23
N THR A 189 -12.01 13.49 9.56
CA THR A 189 -12.92 12.89 8.57
C THR A 189 -13.23 13.90 7.47
N PRO A 190 -12.98 13.60 6.18
CA PRO A 190 -13.22 14.58 5.14
C PRO A 190 -14.72 14.76 4.98
N ARG A 191 -15.17 16.00 5.12
CA ARG A 191 -16.55 16.39 4.79
C ARG A 191 -16.52 16.95 3.38
N CYS A 192 -17.45 16.53 2.54
CA CYS A 192 -17.62 17.14 1.23
C CYS A 192 -17.82 18.64 1.42
N VAL A 193 -16.95 19.44 0.81
CA VAL A 193 -17.10 20.90 0.78
C VAL A 193 -18.21 21.21 -0.23
N LYS A 194 -19.43 21.37 0.28
CA LYS A 194 -20.60 21.74 -0.54
C LYS A 194 -20.91 23.24 -0.48
N PHE A 195 -20.20 23.97 0.36
CA PHE A 195 -20.41 25.40 0.54
C PHE A 195 -19.75 26.18 -0.61
N LYS A 196 -20.59 26.76 -1.47
CA LYS A 196 -20.20 27.42 -2.73
C LYS A 196 -19.04 28.40 -2.58
N PRO A 197 -18.99 29.30 -1.57
CA PRO A 197 -17.85 30.21 -1.40
C PRO A 197 -16.50 29.51 -1.16
N ILE A 198 -16.49 28.36 -0.48
CA ILE A 198 -15.24 27.62 -0.29
C ILE A 198 -14.84 26.91 -1.57
N VAL A 199 -15.80 26.37 -2.33
CA VAL A 199 -15.50 25.75 -3.64
C VAL A 199 -14.93 26.79 -4.60
N GLU A 200 -15.52 27.99 -4.66
CA GLU A 200 -15.01 29.11 -5.45
C GLU A 200 -13.62 29.54 -5.00
N LEU A 201 -13.37 29.64 -3.68
CA LEU A 201 -12.05 29.94 -3.13
C LEU A 201 -11.01 28.88 -3.54
N LEU A 202 -11.35 27.59 -3.40
CA LEU A 202 -10.47 26.48 -3.77
C LEU A 202 -10.13 26.53 -5.26
N ASN A 203 -11.13 26.74 -6.13
CA ASN A 203 -10.93 26.88 -7.57
C ASN A 203 -10.11 28.12 -7.95
N SER A 204 -10.29 29.24 -7.24
CA SER A 204 -9.60 30.52 -7.54
C SER A 204 -8.08 30.48 -7.30
N ARG A 205 -7.59 29.48 -6.56
CA ARG A 205 -6.18 29.33 -6.18
C ARG A 205 -5.52 28.07 -6.76
N VAL A 206 -6.19 27.41 -7.71
CA VAL A 206 -5.63 26.25 -8.40
C VAL A 206 -4.46 26.70 -9.29
N VAL A 207 -3.26 26.23 -8.99
CA VAL A 207 -2.05 26.50 -9.80
C VAL A 207 -1.95 25.54 -10.98
N CYS A 208 -2.36 24.29 -10.78
CA CYS A 208 -2.42 23.27 -11.83
C CYS A 208 -3.49 22.23 -11.51
N SER A 209 -4.14 21.71 -12.55
CA SER A 209 -5.13 20.64 -12.47
C SER A 209 -4.71 19.50 -13.37
N TYR A 210 -4.64 18.29 -12.84
CA TYR A 210 -4.37 17.09 -13.62
C TYR A 210 -5.59 16.17 -13.53
N PHE A 211 -6.39 16.17 -14.59
CA PHE A 211 -7.53 15.28 -14.72
C PHE A 211 -7.21 14.23 -15.79
N SER A 212 -7.56 12.97 -15.52
CA SER A 212 -7.59 11.97 -16.59
C SER A 212 -8.60 12.43 -17.66
N PRO A 213 -8.24 12.45 -18.95
CA PRO A 213 -9.16 12.85 -20.03
C PRO A 213 -10.34 11.89 -20.18
N LYS A 214 -10.29 10.72 -19.53
CA LYS A 214 -11.40 9.77 -19.45
C LYS A 214 -11.76 9.53 -17.98
N CYS A 215 -12.99 9.90 -17.62
CA CYS A 215 -13.62 9.36 -16.41
C CYS A 215 -13.78 7.84 -16.58
N PRO A 216 -13.42 7.01 -15.58
CA PRO A 216 -13.79 5.60 -15.61
C PRO A 216 -15.31 5.51 -15.64
N LYS A 217 -15.85 4.96 -16.74
CA LYS A 217 -17.29 4.69 -16.87
C LYS A 217 -17.61 3.50 -15.98
N TRP A 218 -18.27 3.75 -14.85
CA TRP A 218 -18.88 2.69 -14.06
C TRP A 218 -20.39 2.73 -14.29
N ALA A 219 -20.95 1.60 -14.72
CA ALA A 219 -22.38 1.37 -14.84
C ALA A 219 -22.71 0.03 -14.16
N PRO A 220 -23.74 -0.07 -13.30
CA PRO A 220 -24.20 -1.35 -12.79
C PRO A 220 -24.65 -2.22 -13.96
N GLY A 221 -24.11 -3.43 -14.11
CA GLY A 221 -24.59 -4.42 -15.08
C GLY A 221 -24.00 -4.36 -16.50
N HIS A 222 -22.93 -3.61 -16.77
CA HIS A 222 -22.26 -3.69 -18.08
C HIS A 222 -21.40 -4.97 -18.20
N ASN A 223 -22.02 -6.06 -18.65
CA ASN A 223 -21.34 -7.22 -19.22
C ASN A 223 -20.66 -6.81 -20.54
N GLN A 224 -19.39 -6.42 -20.50
CA GLN A 224 -18.56 -6.28 -21.70
C GLN A 224 -17.53 -7.41 -21.87
N TRP A 225 -17.71 -8.54 -21.16
CA TRP A 225 -16.83 -9.70 -21.28
C TRP A 225 -17.59 -11.02 -21.36
N ASN A 226 -18.65 -11.05 -22.17
CA ASN A 226 -19.15 -12.29 -22.76
C ASN A 226 -18.92 -12.22 -24.27
N ASN A 227 -17.77 -12.71 -24.73
CA ASN A 227 -17.69 -13.30 -26.06
C ASN A 227 -17.87 -14.81 -25.87
N PRO A 228 -19.03 -15.37 -26.22
CA PRO A 228 -19.11 -16.76 -26.63
C PRO A 228 -18.60 -16.85 -28.07
N ASN A 229 -17.46 -17.52 -28.24
CA ASN A 229 -17.16 -18.49 -29.30
C ASN A 229 -15.84 -19.15 -28.94
#